data_AF-A0A1J4XQW5-F1
#
_entry.id   AF-A0A1J4XQW5-F1
#
_cell.length_a   1.000
_cell.length_b   1.000
_cell.length_c   1.000
_cell.angle_alpha   90.00
_cell.angle_beta   90.00
_cell.angle_gamma   90.00
#
_symmetry.space_group_name_H-M   'P 1'
#
loop_
_entity.id
_entity.type
_entity.pdbx_description
1 polymer ?
#
loop_
_entity_poly.entity_id
_entity_poly.type
_entity_poly.pdbx_seq_one_letter_code
_entity_poly.pdbx_strand_id
1 'polypeptide(L)'
;MAPRKKKSISEPKGSKAPKKTTTKKAAAGNSKVNVTFFSDVPNDVGFGLCDGTQLLNLLELSDALLRMSDDVFFYHVRHDANDFSNWIRDIHKDEKLAGILSLCQSREEMNHYLLRYLLEQMKK
;
A
#
# COMPACT_ATOMS: atom_id res chain seq x y z
N MET A 1 -55.31 16.83 -14.45
CA MET A 1 -54.18 16.20 -15.18
C MET A 1 -52.86 16.80 -14.68
N ALA A 2 -51.99 15.98 -14.10
CA ALA A 2 -50.53 16.12 -14.26
C ALA A 2 -50.12 15.47 -15.61
N PRO A 3 -48.85 15.43 -16.10
CA PRO A 3 -47.57 15.73 -15.40
C PRO A 3 -46.40 16.41 -16.21
N ARG A 4 -45.37 16.93 -15.48
CA ARG A 4 -43.86 16.80 -15.55
C ARG A 4 -43.12 16.85 -16.94
N LYS A 5 -41.89 17.40 -17.15
CA LYS A 5 -40.63 17.48 -16.35
C LYS A 5 -39.47 18.23 -17.12
N LYS A 6 -38.50 18.83 -16.36
CA LYS A 6 -37.01 19.00 -16.55
C LYS A 6 -36.37 20.12 -17.42
N LYS A 7 -35.59 21.01 -16.77
CA LYS A 7 -34.11 21.25 -16.90
C LYS A 7 -33.69 22.48 -16.03
N SER A 8 -32.97 22.29 -14.92
CA SER A 8 -31.50 22.26 -14.71
C SER A 8 -30.83 23.64 -14.60
N ILE A 9 -30.58 24.06 -13.35
CA ILE A 9 -29.73 25.20 -12.96
C ILE A 9 -28.68 24.71 -11.95
N SER A 10 -27.42 25.10 -12.23
CA SER A 10 -26.22 25.29 -11.38
C SER A 10 -25.63 24.16 -10.51
N GLU A 11 -24.36 23.81 -10.80
CA GLU A 11 -23.35 23.33 -9.82
C GLU A 11 -23.02 24.43 -8.79
N PRO A 12 -22.57 24.09 -7.56
CA PRO A 12 -21.15 23.82 -7.32
C PRO A 12 -20.88 22.54 -6.52
N LYS A 13 -19.88 21.77 -6.96
CA LYS A 13 -19.38 20.55 -6.31
C LYS A 13 -18.40 20.86 -5.17
N GLY A 14 -18.39 19.99 -4.17
CA GLY A 14 -17.14 19.56 -3.53
C GLY A 14 -16.92 19.97 -2.09
N SER A 15 -17.66 19.37 -1.18
CA SER A 15 -17.53 19.52 0.26
C SER A 15 -16.21 18.97 0.83
N LYS A 16 -15.52 19.83 1.58
CA LYS A 16 -14.97 19.63 2.94
C LYS A 16 -13.98 18.47 3.19
N ALA A 17 -12.75 18.88 3.51
CA ALA A 17 -11.72 18.13 4.23
C ALA A 17 -12.23 17.50 5.55
N PRO A 18 -11.68 16.34 5.97
CA PRO A 18 -11.75 15.91 7.35
C PRO A 18 -10.39 16.08 8.06
N LYS A 19 -10.43 16.81 9.18
CA LYS A 19 -9.40 16.81 10.24
C LYS A 19 -9.52 15.52 11.07
N LYS A 20 -8.40 14.86 11.42
CA LYS A 20 -8.25 13.97 12.60
C LYS A 20 -6.80 14.06 13.11
N THR A 21 -6.48 14.88 14.11
CA THR A 21 -6.40 14.63 15.57
C THR A 21 -5.62 13.40 16.01
N THR A 22 -4.60 13.68 16.83
CA THR A 22 -3.70 12.81 17.60
C THR A 22 -4.42 12.04 18.73
N THR A 23 -4.14 10.74 18.89
CA THR A 23 -4.27 10.05 20.19
C THR A 23 -3.31 8.84 20.28
N LYS A 24 -2.74 8.65 21.48
CA LYS A 24 -1.62 7.76 21.85
C LYS A 24 -2.06 6.31 22.22
N LYS A 25 -1.16 5.36 21.92
CA LYS A 25 -0.67 4.21 22.73
C LYS A 25 -1.54 2.94 22.87
N ALA A 26 -0.97 1.81 22.43
CA ALA A 26 -0.87 0.57 23.22
C ALA A 26 0.34 -0.25 22.77
N ALA A 27 1.14 -0.70 23.73
CA ALA A 27 2.21 -1.66 23.55
C ALA A 27 1.62 -3.08 23.56
N ALA A 28 1.89 -3.86 22.52
CA ALA A 28 1.81 -5.31 22.50
C ALA A 28 2.93 -5.73 21.53
N GLY A 29 4.05 -6.24 22.02
CA GLY A 29 4.16 -7.64 22.41
C GLY A 29 5.19 -8.22 21.46
N ASN A 30 6.39 -8.45 21.97
CA ASN A 30 7.55 -8.94 21.23
C ASN A 30 7.32 -10.40 20.81
N SER A 31 6.54 -10.61 19.75
CA SER A 31 6.45 -11.90 19.08
C SER A 31 7.33 -11.82 17.85
N LYS A 32 8.42 -12.60 17.88
CA LYS A 32 9.30 -12.80 16.75
C LYS A 32 8.51 -13.53 15.66
N VAL A 33 7.71 -12.78 14.89
CA VAL A 33 6.97 -13.32 13.75
C VAL A 33 8.04 -13.67 12.72
N ASN A 34 8.24 -14.97 12.49
CA ASN A 34 9.06 -15.45 11.40
C ASN A 34 8.23 -15.30 10.12
N VAL A 35 8.07 -14.05 9.67
CA VAL A 35 7.33 -13.75 8.44
C VAL A 35 8.22 -14.23 7.30
N THR A 36 7.95 -15.44 6.81
CA THR A 36 8.49 -15.81 5.50
C THR A 36 7.88 -14.88 4.47
N PHE A 37 8.62 -14.49 3.43
CA PHE A 37 8.18 -13.51 2.42
C PHE A 37 6.84 -13.85 1.75
N PHE A 38 6.49 -15.13 1.76
CA PHE A 38 5.26 -15.70 1.21
C PHE A 38 4.17 -15.97 2.26
N SER A 39 4.48 -15.78 3.55
CA SER A 39 3.51 -15.94 4.62
C SER A 39 2.74 -14.65 4.85
N ASP A 40 1.44 -14.81 5.04
CA ASP A 40 0.54 -13.73 5.41
C ASP A 40 0.93 -13.17 6.77
N VAL A 41 0.99 -11.85 6.85
CA VAL A 41 1.05 -11.11 8.10
C VAL A 41 -0.37 -11.01 8.69
N PRO A 42 -0.49 -10.85 10.02
CA PRO A 42 -1.80 -10.59 10.63
C PRO A 42 -2.49 -9.38 9.99
N ASN A 43 -3.82 -9.44 9.83
CA ASN A 43 -4.62 -8.36 9.21
C ASN A 43 -4.38 -6.97 9.85
N ASP A 44 -4.04 -6.92 11.14
CA ASP A 44 -3.77 -5.69 11.88
C ASP A 44 -2.51 -4.95 11.36
N VAL A 45 -1.54 -5.68 10.81
CA VAL A 45 -0.28 -5.16 10.28
C VAL A 45 -0.17 -5.28 8.75
N GLY A 46 -1.27 -5.66 8.09
CA GLY A 46 -1.37 -5.69 6.64
C GLY A 46 -1.31 -4.29 6.04
N PHE A 47 -0.90 -4.20 4.78
CA PHE A 47 -0.82 -2.92 4.07
C PHE A 47 -2.15 -2.59 3.41
N GLY A 48 -2.75 -1.46 3.77
CA GLY A 48 -3.98 -0.97 3.13
C GLY A 48 -3.69 -0.03 1.97
N LEU A 49 -4.17 -0.39 0.78
CA LEU A 49 -4.17 0.48 -0.40
C LEU A 49 -5.37 1.45 -0.36
N CYS A 50 -5.23 2.59 -1.05
CA CYS A 50 -6.28 3.62 -1.08
C CYS A 50 -7.55 3.21 -1.86
N ASP A 51 -7.49 2.14 -2.64
CA ASP A 51 -8.63 1.51 -3.34
C ASP A 51 -9.45 0.56 -2.44
N GLY A 52 -9.00 0.33 -1.19
CA GLY A 52 -9.61 -0.59 -0.25
C GLY A 52 -9.04 -2.01 -0.29
N THR A 53 -8.04 -2.27 -1.13
CA THR A 53 -7.34 -3.56 -1.18
C THR A 53 -6.39 -3.68 0.03
N GLN A 54 -6.38 -4.84 0.68
CA GLN A 54 -5.44 -5.14 1.77
C GLN A 54 -4.40 -6.15 1.28
N LEU A 55 -3.13 -5.89 1.56
CA LEU A 55 -2.00 -6.78 1.24
C LEU A 55 -1.46 -7.40 2.53
N LEU A 56 -1.34 -8.72 2.53
CA LEU A 56 -0.87 -9.49 3.69
C LEU A 56 0.54 -10.05 3.48
N ASN A 57 1.04 -10.08 2.25
CA ASN A 57 2.37 -10.62 1.97
C ASN A 57 3.01 -9.93 0.75
N LEU A 58 4.27 -10.24 0.48
CA LEU A 58 5.01 -9.62 -0.62
C LEU A 58 4.59 -10.13 -2.01
N LEU A 59 4.00 -11.32 -2.08
CA LEU A 59 3.49 -11.87 -3.33
C LEU A 59 2.23 -11.09 -3.77
N GLU A 60 1.32 -10.82 -2.84
CA GLU A 60 0.16 -9.95 -3.05
C GLU A 60 0.58 -8.54 -3.41
N LEU A 61 1.63 -8.00 -2.80
CA LEU A 61 2.20 -6.72 -3.23
C LEU A 61 2.66 -6.77 -4.69
N SER A 62 3.35 -7.83 -5.13
CA SER A 62 3.78 -7.95 -6.53
C SER A 62 2.61 -8.01 -7.52
N ASP A 63 1.55 -8.72 -7.14
CA ASP A 63 0.34 -8.87 -7.94
C ASP A 63 -0.47 -7.55 -8.00
N ALA A 64 -0.59 -6.88 -6.85
CA ALA A 64 -1.17 -5.56 -6.75
C ALA A 64 -0.36 -4.54 -7.56
N LEU A 65 0.98 -4.58 -7.51
CA LEU A 65 1.84 -3.73 -8.33
C LEU A 65 1.64 -4.00 -9.82
N LEU A 66 1.22 -5.20 -10.25
CA LEU A 66 0.94 -5.48 -11.67
C LEU A 66 -0.39 -4.91 -12.16
N ARG A 67 -1.37 -4.78 -11.25
CA ARG A 67 -2.76 -4.41 -11.60
C ARG A 67 -3.15 -2.99 -11.17
N MET A 68 -2.45 -2.42 -10.20
CA MET A 68 -2.77 -1.10 -9.67
C MET A 68 -2.50 -0.01 -10.71
N SER A 69 -3.33 1.02 -10.69
CA SER A 69 -3.12 2.23 -11.47
C SER A 69 -2.01 3.09 -10.87
N ASP A 70 -1.35 3.86 -11.71
CA ASP A 70 -0.28 4.78 -11.29
C ASP A 70 -0.75 5.78 -10.22
N ASP A 71 -2.02 6.22 -10.27
CA ASP A 71 -2.60 7.11 -9.24
C ASP A 71 -2.56 6.51 -7.83
N VAL A 72 -2.80 5.20 -7.72
CA VAL A 72 -2.75 4.45 -6.44
C VAL A 72 -1.30 4.31 -6.00
N PHE A 73 -0.41 4.01 -6.94
CA PHE A 73 1.01 3.89 -6.67
C PHE A 73 1.60 5.20 -6.14
N PHE A 74 1.36 6.34 -6.82
CA PHE A 74 1.86 7.66 -6.42
C PHE A 74 1.23 8.18 -5.12
N TYR A 75 0.11 7.63 -4.68
CA TYR A 75 -0.43 7.91 -3.36
C TYR A 75 0.50 7.41 -2.25
N HIS A 76 1.13 6.25 -2.45
CA HIS A 76 2.01 5.57 -1.50
C HIS A 76 3.50 5.84 -1.73
N VAL A 77 3.87 6.17 -2.97
CA VAL A 77 5.24 6.50 -3.37
C VAL A 77 5.31 7.96 -3.73
N ARG A 78 5.83 8.76 -2.79
CA ARG A 78 6.12 10.18 -2.94
C ARG A 78 7.62 10.41 -3.07
N HIS A 79 7.98 11.60 -3.54
CA HIS A 79 9.37 11.95 -3.87
C HIS A 79 10.37 11.73 -2.71
N ASP A 80 9.92 11.86 -1.46
CA ASP A 80 10.76 11.70 -0.27
C ASP A 80 10.38 10.49 0.59
N ALA A 81 9.31 9.76 0.24
CA ALA A 81 8.78 8.70 1.09
C ALA A 81 8.09 7.60 0.28
N ASN A 82 8.45 6.36 0.58
CA ASN A 82 7.84 5.18 -0.01
C ASN A 82 7.24 4.30 1.09
N ASP A 83 5.92 4.28 1.16
CA ASP A 83 5.19 3.57 2.22
C ASP A 83 5.36 2.05 2.11
N PHE A 84 5.53 1.50 0.89
CA PHE A 84 5.82 0.08 0.68
C PHE A 84 7.19 -0.29 1.28
N SER A 85 8.20 0.54 1.08
CA SER A 85 9.54 0.31 1.64
C SER A 85 9.53 0.33 3.16
N ASN A 86 8.75 1.24 3.76
CA ASN A 86 8.58 1.32 5.21
C ASN A 86 7.87 0.08 5.75
N TRP A 87 6.80 -0.38 5.08
CA TRP A 87 6.08 -1.59 5.48
C TRP A 87 6.98 -2.84 5.43
N ILE A 88 7.78 -3.00 4.38
CA ILE A 88 8.73 -4.12 4.25
C ILE A 88 9.78 -4.07 5.36
N ARG A 89 10.36 -2.90 5.64
CA ARG A 89 11.34 -2.73 6.72
C ARG A 89 10.73 -3.03 8.08
N ASP A 90 9.54 -2.53 8.36
CA ASP A 90 9.00 -2.53 9.71
C ASP A 90 8.25 -3.83 10.04
N ILE A 91 7.58 -4.45 9.05
CA ILE A 91 6.79 -5.68 9.22
C ILE A 91 7.57 -6.92 8.82
N HIS A 92 8.18 -6.93 7.62
CA HIS A 92 8.97 -8.08 7.15
C HIS A 92 10.41 -8.07 7.67
N LYS A 93 10.85 -6.99 8.32
CA LYS A 93 12.22 -6.82 8.86
C LYS A 93 13.31 -7.00 7.80
N ASP A 94 12.99 -6.67 6.55
CA ASP A 94 13.92 -6.79 5.43
C ASP A 94 14.43 -5.41 4.99
N GLU A 95 15.52 -4.98 5.62
CA GLU A 95 16.17 -3.70 5.32
C GLU A 95 16.79 -3.68 3.92
N LYS A 96 17.22 -4.83 3.40
CA LYS A 96 17.87 -4.91 2.08
C LYS A 96 16.84 -4.67 0.99
N LEU A 97 15.71 -5.38 1.02
CA LEU A 97 14.64 -5.20 0.07
C LEU A 97 14.03 -3.80 0.22
N ALA A 98 13.77 -3.34 1.45
CA ALA A 98 13.25 -2.01 1.69
C ALA A 98 14.16 -0.92 1.12
N GLY A 99 15.48 -1.03 1.31
CA GLY A 99 16.46 -0.10 0.74
C GLY A 99 16.40 -0.06 -0.79
N ILE A 100 16.32 -1.21 -1.44
CA ILE A 100 16.19 -1.29 -2.91
C ILE A 100 14.89 -0.63 -3.38
N LEU A 101 13.75 -0.99 -2.77
CA LEU A 101 12.46 -0.47 -3.20
C LEU A 101 12.27 1.02 -2.90
N SER A 102 12.96 1.56 -1.88
CA SER A 102 12.91 2.99 -1.55
C SER A 102 13.41 3.90 -2.68
N LEU A 103 14.26 3.37 -3.56
CA LEU A 103 14.82 4.09 -4.70
C LEU A 103 13.94 3.99 -5.95
N CYS A 104 12.95 3.09 -5.97
CA CYS A 104 12.11 2.88 -7.13
C CYS A 104 11.11 4.04 -7.30
N GLN A 105 11.04 4.58 -8.52
CA GLN A 105 10.15 5.68 -8.85
C GLN A 105 8.95 5.25 -9.69
N SER A 106 8.98 4.03 -10.22
CA SER A 106 7.85 3.44 -10.94
C SER A 106 7.41 2.11 -10.34
N ARG A 107 6.14 1.81 -10.59
CA ARG A 107 5.48 0.56 -10.24
C ARG A 107 6.19 -0.65 -10.88
N GLU A 108 6.54 -0.52 -12.16
CA GLU A 108 7.21 -1.58 -12.93
C GLU A 108 8.61 -1.86 -12.39
N GLU A 109 9.37 -0.80 -12.07
CA GLU A 109 10.71 -0.92 -11.50
C GLU A 109 10.65 -1.61 -10.13
N MET A 110 9.75 -1.15 -9.26
CA MET A 110 9.54 -1.75 -7.94
C MET A 110 9.18 -3.22 -8.04
N ASN A 111 8.25 -3.57 -8.93
CA ASN A 111 7.81 -4.94 -9.13
C ASN A 111 8.95 -5.83 -9.68
N HIS A 112 9.75 -5.31 -10.61
CA HIS A 112 10.91 -6.02 -11.14
C HIS A 112 11.90 -6.40 -10.03
N TYR A 113 12.29 -5.44 -9.17
CA TYR A 113 13.21 -5.69 -8.07
C TYR A 113 12.59 -6.62 -7.01
N LEU A 114 11.30 -6.46 -6.72
CA LEU A 114 10.58 -7.32 -5.79
C LEU A 114 10.55 -8.78 -6.26
N LEU A 115 10.14 -9.02 -7.50
CA LEU A 115 10.09 -10.37 -8.07
C LEU A 115 11.47 -11.01 -8.16
N ARG A 116 12.48 -10.24 -8.58
CA ARG A 116 13.87 -10.72 -8.61
C ARG A 116 14.31 -11.16 -7.21
N TYR A 117 14.02 -10.36 -6.19
CA TYR A 117 14.38 -10.68 -4.82
C TYR A 117 13.69 -11.96 -4.33
N LEU A 118 12.37 -12.09 -4.56
CA LEU A 118 11.60 -13.28 -4.18
C LEU A 118 12.15 -14.55 -4.86
N LEU A 119 12.48 -14.48 -6.16
CA LEU A 119 13.09 -15.61 -6.89
C LEU A 119 14.47 -15.99 -6.35
N GLU A 120 15.28 -15.02 -5.92
CA GLU A 120 16.58 -15.28 -5.28
C GLU A 120 16.42 -15.95 -3.91
N GLN A 121 15.34 -15.65 -3.16
CA GLN A 121 15.05 -16.30 -1.88
C GLN A 121 14.53 -17.73 -2.05
N MET A 122 13.80 -18.04 -3.13
CA MET A 122 13.31 -19.41 -3.42
C MET A 122 14.40 -20.40 -3.84
N LYS A 123 15.56 -19.91 -4.30
CA LYS A 123 16.67 -20.74 -4.76
C LYS A 123 17.64 -21.15 -3.64
N LYS A 124 17.42 -20.66 -2.42
CA LYS A 124 18.21 -20.98 -1.23
C LYS A 124 17.51 -22.04 -0.40
#